data_AF-A0A2Z2KTR3-F1
#
_entry.id   AF-A0A2Z2KTR3-F1
#
_cell.length_a   1.000
_cell.length_b   1.000
_cell.length_c   1.000
_cell.angle_alpha   90.00
_cell.angle_beta   90.00
_cell.angle_gamma   90.00
#
_symmetry.space_group_name_H-M   'P 1'
#
loop_
_entity.id
_entity.type
_entity.pdbx_description
1 polymer ?
#
loop_
_entity_poly.entity_id
_entity_poly.type
_entity_poly.pdbx_seq_one_letter_code
_entity_poly.pdbx_strand_id
1 'polypeptide(L)'
;MNLADMLTYADIGQLTAIAGRYQCDCKRNSKHDLIQSILIRLGSRDFMESHIRDNSPADLRFLNTLLFDERSYFSLEDLLAAARQASFDTPDGKSGGVREMVARFKSAGWLFSGNTQQTRYLFQVPSDLKERFRQMMGEHIKGRVTVSGEPAVYRSEGDLLAGDLLLLLRYIKDNEPELNQEGALYKRYQQALMNAVHIPEELLGKGGWRFGYGRAGEHYPPRLSLLFDYARHRRWLTEESFRLRLSAAGEGLLNAGKTETMVQLFLFWLRLYKGAIPNLPSLVYWISLSAGDWVSVSSIVEGISWLIKPFYYDDAAAILEGRILRMMLHLGMIRWGESPEGPVIQMTPWGMGAAVPKQLQQ
;
A
#
# COMPACT_ATOMS: atom_id res chain seq x y z
N MET A 1 15.33 11.56 -14.22
CA MET A 1 16.34 12.63 -14.19
C MET A 1 16.68 12.90 -12.73
N ASN A 2 17.95 13.14 -12.44
CA ASN A 2 18.39 13.45 -11.07
C ASN A 2 18.21 14.95 -10.79
N LEU A 3 18.33 15.34 -9.52
CA LEU A 3 18.13 16.71 -9.07
C LEU A 3 19.10 17.67 -9.78
N ALA A 4 20.36 17.28 -9.94
CA ALA A 4 21.37 18.07 -10.65
C ALA A 4 20.96 18.38 -12.10
N ASP A 5 20.39 17.40 -12.81
CA ASP A 5 19.91 17.60 -14.17
C ASP A 5 18.75 18.60 -14.18
N MET A 6 17.77 18.41 -13.31
CA MET A 6 16.57 19.25 -13.24
C MET A 6 16.90 20.72 -12.88
N LEU A 7 17.82 20.94 -11.93
CA LEU A 7 18.28 22.28 -11.56
C LEU A 7 19.01 23.00 -12.71
N THR A 8 19.69 22.25 -13.58
CA THR A 8 20.34 22.81 -14.77
C THR A 8 19.32 23.40 -15.75
N TYR A 9 18.18 22.73 -15.93
CA TYR A 9 17.09 23.20 -16.81
C TYR A 9 16.16 24.22 -16.15
N ALA A 10 16.16 24.32 -14.82
CA ALA A 10 15.34 25.29 -14.10
C ALA A 10 15.73 26.74 -14.42
N ASP A 11 14.74 27.62 -14.45
CA ASP A 11 14.93 29.06 -14.60
C ASP A 11 15.48 29.68 -13.30
N ILE A 12 16.12 30.85 -13.42
CA ILE A 12 16.73 31.53 -12.27
C ILE A 12 15.70 31.93 -11.20
N GLY A 13 14.44 32.19 -11.59
CA GLY A 13 13.36 32.50 -10.67
C GLY A 13 13.00 31.29 -9.79
N GLN A 14 12.86 30.11 -10.40
CA GLN A 14 12.66 28.86 -9.66
C GLN A 14 13.83 28.57 -8.72
N LEU A 15 15.07 28.69 -9.19
CA LEU A 15 16.26 28.48 -8.35
C LEU A 15 16.33 29.45 -7.18
N THR A 16 16.04 30.74 -7.41
CA THR A 16 16.02 31.77 -6.36
C THR A 16 14.93 31.49 -5.33
N ALA A 17 13.76 30.99 -5.76
CA ALA A 17 12.67 30.60 -4.85
C ALA A 17 13.07 29.44 -3.95
N ILE A 18 13.71 28.40 -4.50
CA ILE A 18 14.20 27.23 -3.74
C ILE A 18 15.27 27.65 -2.74
N ALA A 19 16.29 28.38 -3.20
CA ALA A 19 17.38 28.86 -2.35
C ALA A 19 16.87 29.79 -1.24
N GLY A 20 15.94 30.70 -1.57
CA GLY A 20 15.32 31.59 -0.58
C GLY A 20 14.51 30.83 0.47
N ARG A 21 13.76 29.79 0.07
CA ARG A 21 12.98 28.96 0.99
C ARG A 21 13.86 28.20 1.98
N TYR A 22 14.98 27.67 1.52
CA TYR A 22 15.90 26.92 2.36
C TYR A 22 16.98 27.78 3.02
N GLN A 23 16.91 29.10 2.84
CA GLN A 23 17.87 30.07 3.36
C GLN A 23 19.32 29.69 3.00
N CYS A 24 19.52 29.23 1.75
CA CYS A 24 20.84 28.87 1.25
C CYS A 24 21.75 30.10 1.19
N ASP A 25 22.96 29.97 1.70
CA ASP A 25 23.99 30.99 1.53
C ASP A 25 24.53 30.93 0.09
N CYS A 26 24.15 31.90 -0.73
CA CYS A 26 24.49 31.94 -2.16
C CYS A 26 24.30 33.33 -2.78
N LYS A 27 25.06 33.61 -3.85
CA LYS A 27 24.84 34.80 -4.67
C LYS A 27 23.61 34.60 -5.56
N ARG A 28 22.54 35.35 -5.29
CA ARG A 28 21.26 35.26 -6.01
C ARG A 28 21.34 35.50 -7.52
N ASN A 29 22.40 36.16 -7.99
CA ASN A 29 22.60 36.46 -9.42
C ASN A 29 23.46 35.40 -10.15
N SER A 30 24.07 34.45 -9.44
CA SER A 30 24.86 33.36 -10.03
C SER A 30 24.03 32.09 -10.09
N LYS A 31 23.63 31.67 -11.30
CA LYS A 31 22.93 30.40 -11.51
C LYS A 31 23.75 29.22 -10.98
N HIS A 32 25.07 29.24 -11.17
CA HIS A 32 25.95 28.19 -10.69
C HIS A 32 25.96 28.11 -9.16
N ASP A 33 26.12 29.25 -8.46
CA ASP A 33 26.14 29.29 -7.00
C ASP A 33 24.79 28.84 -6.42
N LEU A 34 23.67 29.24 -7.05
CA LEU A 34 22.34 28.79 -6.66
C LEU A 34 22.21 27.26 -6.76
N ILE A 35 22.60 26.67 -7.89
CA ILE A 35 22.53 25.22 -8.10
C ILE A 35 23.39 24.49 -7.06
N GLN A 36 24.64 24.91 -6.85
CA GLN A 36 25.54 24.30 -5.88
C GLN A 36 24.99 24.36 -4.45
N SER A 37 24.56 25.53 -3.98
CA SER A 37 24.02 25.65 -2.62
C SER A 37 22.72 24.87 -2.42
N ILE A 38 21.85 24.78 -3.44
CA ILE A 38 20.64 23.94 -3.39
C ILE A 38 21.01 22.45 -3.31
N LEU A 39 21.95 21.99 -4.15
CA LEU A 39 22.40 20.58 -4.15
C LEU A 39 23.02 20.19 -2.81
N ILE A 40 23.86 21.06 -2.22
CA ILE A 40 24.46 20.82 -0.91
C ILE A 40 23.37 20.72 0.17
N ARG A 41 22.41 21.65 0.18
CA ARG A 41 21.34 21.69 1.20
C ARG A 41 20.40 20.50 1.09
N LEU A 42 19.82 20.26 -0.09
CA LEU A 42 18.90 19.14 -0.35
C LEU A 42 19.60 17.77 -0.29
N GLY A 43 20.91 17.73 -0.56
CA GLY A 43 21.74 16.53 -0.44
C GLY A 43 22.16 16.19 0.99
N SER A 44 21.94 17.09 1.97
CA SER A 44 22.33 16.84 3.36
C SER A 44 21.31 15.94 4.09
N ARG A 45 21.81 14.98 4.88
CA ARG A 45 20.99 14.08 5.69
C ARG A 45 20.20 14.86 6.74
N ASP A 46 20.86 15.76 7.47
CA ASP A 46 20.27 16.57 8.53
C ASP A 46 19.07 17.39 8.05
N PHE A 47 19.18 17.96 6.85
CA PHE A 47 18.06 18.67 6.23
C PHE A 47 16.87 17.74 6.00
N MET A 48 17.10 16.54 5.45
CA MET A 48 16.04 15.58 5.15
C MET A 48 15.36 15.07 6.43
N GLU A 49 16.12 14.81 7.49
CA GLU A 49 15.56 14.42 8.80
C GLU A 49 14.71 15.52 9.40
N SER A 50 15.22 16.76 9.42
CA SER A 50 14.45 17.92 9.89
C SER A 50 13.21 18.10 9.03
N HIS A 51 13.33 17.99 7.71
CA HIS A 51 12.20 18.13 6.81
C HIS A 51 11.10 17.09 7.09
N ILE A 52 11.45 15.82 7.34
CA ILE A 52 10.46 14.79 7.68
C ILE A 52 9.77 15.11 9.00
N ARG A 53 10.52 15.52 10.02
CA ARG A 53 9.99 15.82 11.36
C ARG A 53 9.09 17.07 11.37
N ASP A 54 9.45 18.09 10.61
CA ASP A 54 8.84 19.41 10.68
C ASP A 54 7.67 19.57 9.67
N ASN A 55 7.53 18.66 8.69
CA ASN A 55 6.44 18.68 7.73
C ASN A 55 5.10 18.26 8.35
N SER A 56 4.01 18.81 7.78
CA SER A 56 2.68 18.35 8.15
C SER A 56 2.43 16.90 7.69
N PRO A 57 1.58 16.13 8.39
CA PRO A 57 1.19 14.78 7.95
C PRO A 57 0.64 14.76 6.52
N ALA A 58 -0.09 15.80 6.11
CA ALA A 58 -0.62 15.92 4.76
C ALA A 58 0.48 16.07 3.70
N ASP A 59 1.51 16.87 3.97
CA ASP A 59 2.65 17.02 3.05
C ASP A 59 3.44 15.70 2.94
N LEU A 60 3.63 14.98 4.06
CA LEU A 60 4.29 13.66 4.05
C LEU A 60 3.48 12.60 3.30
N ARG A 61 2.15 12.59 3.44
CA ARG A 61 1.26 11.71 2.66
C ARG A 61 1.30 12.02 1.16
N PHE A 62 1.37 13.30 0.81
CA PHE A 62 1.52 13.73 -0.57
C PHE A 62 2.86 13.26 -1.15
N LEU A 63 3.97 13.46 -0.43
CA LEU A 63 5.27 12.89 -0.78
C LEU A 63 5.18 11.38 -0.96
N ASN A 64 4.62 10.66 0.02
CA ASN A 64 4.47 9.22 -0.04
C ASN A 64 3.79 8.78 -1.34
N THR A 65 2.73 9.46 -1.77
CA THR A 65 2.06 9.15 -3.05
C THR A 65 3.02 9.29 -4.24
N LEU A 66 3.79 10.39 -4.29
CA LEU A 66 4.75 10.64 -5.37
C LEU A 66 5.96 9.68 -5.37
N LEU A 67 6.39 9.20 -4.20
CA LEU A 67 7.52 8.29 -4.04
C LEU A 67 7.25 6.90 -4.61
N PHE A 68 5.99 6.46 -4.55
CA PHE A 68 5.53 5.16 -5.04
C PHE A 68 4.81 5.24 -6.38
N ASP A 69 4.86 6.39 -7.06
CA ASP A 69 4.39 6.52 -8.43
C ASP A 69 5.58 6.38 -9.41
N GLU A 70 5.50 5.39 -10.30
CA GLU A 70 6.53 5.10 -11.31
C GLU A 70 6.48 6.07 -12.51
N ARG A 71 5.36 6.79 -12.69
CA ARG A 71 5.22 7.72 -13.80
C ARG A 71 6.31 8.79 -13.68
N SER A 72 7.05 8.97 -14.78
CA SER A 72 8.09 9.99 -14.85
C SER A 72 7.52 11.40 -14.91
N TYR A 73 6.26 11.53 -15.32
CA TYR A 73 5.57 12.79 -15.53
C TYR A 73 4.19 12.78 -14.86
N PHE A 74 3.83 13.92 -14.29
CA PHE A 74 2.54 14.17 -13.67
C PHE A 74 1.88 15.37 -14.34
N SER A 75 0.59 15.26 -14.67
CA SER A 75 -0.20 16.45 -14.99
C SER A 75 -0.52 17.23 -13.71
N LEU A 76 -0.97 18.47 -13.86
CA LEU A 76 -1.49 19.22 -12.71
C LEU A 76 -2.68 18.50 -12.06
N GLU A 77 -3.53 17.84 -12.85
CA GLU A 77 -4.68 17.09 -12.35
C GLU A 77 -4.25 15.90 -11.50
N ASP A 78 -3.21 15.17 -11.91
CA ASP A 78 -2.62 14.08 -11.12
C ASP A 78 -2.15 14.60 -9.76
N LEU A 79 -1.41 15.72 -9.74
CA LEU A 79 -0.91 16.31 -8.50
C LEU A 79 -2.03 16.83 -7.60
N LEU A 80 -3.06 17.44 -8.17
CA LEU A 80 -4.22 17.90 -7.41
C LEU A 80 -5.03 16.73 -6.84
N ALA A 81 -5.16 15.64 -7.58
CA ALA A 81 -5.81 14.42 -7.10
C ALA A 81 -5.01 13.79 -5.95
N ALA A 82 -3.69 13.66 -6.08
CA ALA A 82 -2.82 13.14 -5.03
C ALA A 82 -2.84 14.05 -3.78
N ALA A 83 -2.78 15.38 -3.94
CA ALA A 83 -2.84 16.31 -2.82
C ALA A 83 -4.20 16.27 -2.09
N ARG A 84 -5.32 16.12 -2.83
CA ARG A 84 -6.65 15.88 -2.23
C ARG A 84 -6.68 14.58 -1.42
N GLN A 85 -6.14 13.49 -1.96
CA GLN A 85 -6.07 12.22 -1.25
C GLN A 85 -5.21 12.32 0.01
N ALA A 86 -4.14 13.10 0.00
CA ALA A 86 -3.26 13.30 1.14
C ALA A 86 -3.84 14.21 2.25
N SER A 87 -4.87 15.01 1.93
CA SER A 87 -5.42 16.04 2.84
C SER A 87 -6.77 15.63 3.45
N PHE A 88 -6.99 14.34 3.67
CA PHE A 88 -8.30 13.79 4.07
C PHE A 88 -8.79 14.20 5.47
N ASP A 89 -7.91 14.75 6.30
CA ASP A 89 -8.18 15.27 7.64
C ASP A 89 -8.33 16.81 7.66
N THR A 90 -8.20 17.46 6.50
CA THR A 90 -8.30 18.91 6.38
C THR A 90 -9.76 19.31 6.08
N PRO A 91 -10.38 20.24 6.83
CA PRO A 91 -11.78 20.62 6.62
C PRO A 91 -12.06 21.17 5.22
N ASP A 92 -13.17 20.74 4.61
CA ASP A 92 -13.66 21.25 3.33
C ASP A 92 -13.95 22.76 3.40
N GLY A 93 -13.53 23.50 2.38
CA GLY A 93 -13.68 24.97 2.29
C GLY A 93 -12.36 25.74 2.29
N LYS A 94 -11.25 25.12 2.70
CA LYS A 94 -9.89 25.63 2.44
C LYS A 94 -9.38 25.15 1.06
N SER A 95 -10.15 25.34 -0.01
CA SER A 95 -9.78 24.95 -1.39
C SER A 95 -8.49 25.61 -1.91
N GLY A 96 -7.95 26.61 -1.20
CA GLY A 96 -6.59 27.11 -1.39
C GLY A 96 -5.50 26.07 -1.08
N GLY A 97 -5.73 25.17 -0.11
CA GLY A 97 -4.69 24.29 0.44
C GLY A 97 -4.09 23.28 -0.53
N VAL A 98 -4.87 22.71 -1.45
CA VAL A 98 -4.38 21.67 -2.40
C VAL A 98 -3.52 22.30 -3.50
N ARG A 99 -3.97 23.42 -4.09
CA ARG A 99 -3.17 24.16 -5.08
C ARG A 99 -1.95 24.78 -4.44
N GLU A 100 -2.09 25.32 -3.23
CA GLU A 100 -0.97 25.81 -2.43
C GLU A 100 0.02 24.70 -2.08
N MET A 101 -0.43 23.48 -1.75
CA MET A 101 0.45 22.34 -1.52
C MET A 101 1.30 22.04 -2.75
N VAL A 102 0.69 21.93 -3.93
CA VAL A 102 1.43 21.75 -5.19
C VAL A 102 2.41 22.90 -5.44
N ALA A 103 1.98 24.15 -5.23
CA ALA A 103 2.83 25.33 -5.38
C ALA A 103 4.00 25.36 -4.38
N ARG A 104 3.77 24.96 -3.11
CA ARG A 104 4.79 24.83 -2.07
C ARG A 104 5.83 23.79 -2.46
N PHE A 105 5.40 22.67 -3.00
CA PHE A 105 6.30 21.60 -3.45
C PHE A 105 7.12 21.99 -4.66
N LYS A 106 6.52 22.75 -5.59
CA LYS A 106 7.25 23.36 -6.71
C LYS A 106 8.29 24.37 -6.24
N SER A 107 7.92 25.28 -5.32
CA SER A 107 8.86 26.28 -4.78
C SER A 107 9.92 25.70 -3.84
N ALA A 108 9.67 24.52 -3.28
CA ALA A 108 10.62 23.74 -2.50
C ALA A 108 11.54 22.86 -3.35
N GLY A 109 11.38 22.81 -4.67
CA GLY A 109 12.26 21.99 -5.52
C GLY A 109 12.00 20.49 -5.39
N TRP A 110 10.79 20.09 -5.00
CA TRP A 110 10.32 18.70 -5.12
C TRP A 110 9.68 18.43 -6.49
N LEU A 111 9.14 19.47 -7.12
CA LEU A 111 8.48 19.39 -8.43
C LEU A 111 9.14 20.34 -9.42
N PHE A 112 9.47 19.81 -10.61
CA PHE A 112 10.05 20.57 -11.72
C PHE A 112 9.17 20.45 -12.95
N SER A 113 9.01 21.55 -13.69
CA SER A 113 8.35 21.50 -15.00
C SER A 113 9.21 20.75 -16.02
N GLY A 114 8.58 20.07 -16.98
CA GLY A 114 9.30 19.46 -18.10
C GLY A 114 10.06 20.48 -18.94
N ASN A 115 11.18 20.06 -19.52
CA ASN A 115 12.12 20.90 -20.26
C ASN A 115 11.90 20.90 -21.78
N THR A 116 11.01 20.05 -22.31
CA THR A 116 10.67 20.01 -23.74
C THR A 116 9.32 20.65 -24.03
N GLN A 117 9.08 21.06 -25.28
CA GLN A 117 7.79 21.66 -25.68
C GLN A 117 6.60 20.74 -25.39
N GLN A 118 6.78 19.42 -25.51
CA GLN A 118 5.74 18.42 -25.23
C GLN A 118 5.51 18.20 -23.73
N THR A 119 6.50 18.49 -22.87
CA THR A 119 6.45 18.21 -21.42
C THR A 119 6.36 19.46 -20.56
N ARG A 120 6.32 20.67 -21.15
CA ARG A 120 6.32 21.96 -20.44
C ARG A 120 5.18 22.14 -19.42
N TYR A 121 4.07 21.42 -19.58
CA TYR A 121 2.91 21.45 -18.68
C TYR A 121 2.86 20.24 -17.73
N LEU A 122 3.85 19.36 -17.82
CA LEU A 122 4.00 18.20 -16.97
C LEU A 122 5.05 18.48 -15.89
N PHE A 123 4.91 17.81 -14.77
CA PHE A 123 5.80 17.90 -13.62
C PHE A 123 6.60 16.61 -13.47
N GLN A 124 7.82 16.73 -12.98
CA GLN A 124 8.68 15.62 -12.62
C GLN A 124 9.19 15.79 -11.20
N VAL A 125 9.49 14.67 -10.55
CA VAL A 125 10.16 14.61 -9.24
C VAL A 125 11.54 13.97 -9.46
N PRO A 126 12.64 14.55 -8.92
CA PRO A 126 13.96 13.97 -9.09
C PRO A 126 14.08 12.56 -8.51
N SER A 127 14.65 11.62 -9.28
CA SER A 127 14.71 10.20 -8.89
C SER A 127 15.58 9.94 -7.66
N ASP A 128 16.74 10.58 -7.63
CA ASP A 128 17.68 10.56 -6.50
C ASP A 128 17.07 11.16 -5.22
N LEU A 129 16.25 12.21 -5.36
CA LEU A 129 15.55 12.81 -4.24
C LEU A 129 14.43 11.88 -3.72
N LYS A 130 13.70 11.19 -4.61
CA LYS A 130 12.72 10.16 -4.21
C LYS A 130 13.39 9.06 -3.39
N GLU A 131 14.53 8.54 -3.86
CA GLU A 131 15.24 7.45 -3.20
C GLU A 131 15.76 7.87 -1.81
N ARG A 132 16.42 9.03 -1.72
CA ARG A 132 16.91 9.57 -0.46
C ARG A 132 15.78 9.83 0.53
N PHE A 133 14.67 10.41 0.08
CA PHE A 133 13.52 10.62 0.97
C PHE A 133 12.93 9.29 1.44
N ARG A 134 12.83 8.30 0.55
CA ARG A 134 12.32 6.97 0.91
C ARG A 134 13.17 6.32 2.00
N GLN A 135 14.50 6.42 1.90
CA GLN A 135 15.42 5.94 2.92
C GLN A 135 15.17 6.64 4.26
N MET A 136 15.18 7.97 4.29
CA MET A 136 15.04 8.73 5.55
C MET A 136 13.66 8.56 6.18
N MET A 137 12.59 8.47 5.38
CA MET A 137 11.25 8.21 5.89
C MET A 137 11.13 6.78 6.45
N GLY A 138 11.82 5.81 5.82
CA GLY A 138 11.95 4.45 6.35
C GLY A 138 12.64 4.41 7.71
N GLU A 139 13.77 5.11 7.87
CA GLU A 139 14.44 5.27 9.16
C GLU A 139 13.54 5.94 10.20
N HIS A 140 12.80 6.97 9.80
CA HIS A 140 11.86 7.67 10.66
C HIS A 140 10.72 6.77 11.17
N ILE A 141 10.10 5.97 10.30
CA ILE A 141 9.05 5.02 10.69
C ILE A 141 9.65 3.92 11.56
N LYS A 142 10.78 3.33 11.14
CA LYS A 142 11.45 2.26 11.90
C LYS A 142 11.81 2.70 13.31
N GLY A 143 12.27 3.94 13.47
CA GLY A 143 12.58 4.53 14.78
C GLY A 143 11.38 4.72 15.72
N ARG A 144 10.14 4.61 15.22
CA ARG A 144 8.91 4.64 16.03
C ARG A 144 8.39 3.25 16.38
N VAL A 145 9.03 2.19 15.87
CA VAL A 145 8.60 0.82 16.08
C VAL A 145 9.43 0.19 17.18
N THR A 146 8.75 -0.49 18.11
CA THR A 146 9.39 -1.15 19.25
C THR A 146 9.75 -2.58 18.86
N VAL A 147 11.05 -2.85 18.84
CA VAL A 147 11.58 -4.21 18.67
C VAL A 147 11.24 -5.03 19.90
N SER A 148 10.73 -6.24 19.68
CA SER A 148 10.43 -7.23 20.71
C SER A 148 11.35 -8.45 20.55
N GLY A 149 11.40 -9.28 21.58
CA GLY A 149 12.04 -10.59 21.50
C GLY A 149 11.25 -11.55 20.60
N GLU A 150 11.88 -12.65 20.21
CA GLU A 150 11.17 -13.73 19.54
C GLU A 150 10.10 -14.32 20.48
N PRO A 151 8.82 -14.38 20.05
CA PRO A 151 7.75 -14.93 20.86
C PRO A 151 7.89 -16.45 21.00
N ALA A 152 7.40 -17.00 22.11
CA ALA A 152 7.46 -18.44 22.37
C ALA A 152 6.66 -19.27 21.35
N VAL A 153 5.54 -18.71 20.87
CA VAL A 153 4.69 -19.31 19.85
C VAL A 153 4.31 -18.25 18.83
N TYR A 154 4.40 -18.61 17.55
CA TYR A 154 3.92 -17.78 16.46
C TYR A 154 3.25 -18.61 15.37
N ARG A 155 2.34 -17.94 14.64
CA ARG A 155 1.66 -18.43 13.45
C ARG A 155 2.40 -17.95 12.21
N SER A 156 2.58 -18.85 11.25
CA SER A 156 3.05 -18.55 9.90
C SER A 156 2.27 -19.41 8.92
N GLU A 157 1.74 -18.79 7.86
CA GLU A 157 0.87 -19.50 6.90
C GLU A 157 1.56 -19.88 5.60
N GLY A 158 2.79 -19.41 5.36
CA GLY A 158 3.57 -19.77 4.18
C GLY A 158 2.81 -19.58 2.87
N ASP A 159 2.75 -20.62 2.05
CA ASP A 159 2.07 -20.67 0.76
C ASP A 159 0.67 -21.31 0.82
N LEU A 160 0.13 -21.55 2.02
CA LEU A 160 -1.13 -22.28 2.21
C LEU A 160 -2.33 -21.63 1.50
N LEU A 161 -2.29 -20.33 1.20
CA LEU A 161 -3.36 -19.65 0.47
C LEU A 161 -3.52 -20.18 -0.97
N ALA A 162 -2.40 -20.48 -1.64
CA ALA A 162 -2.43 -21.09 -2.96
C ALA A 162 -2.99 -22.52 -2.91
N GLY A 163 -2.69 -23.26 -1.84
CA GLY A 163 -3.29 -24.58 -1.58
C GLY A 163 -4.79 -24.49 -1.31
N ASP A 164 -5.22 -23.54 -0.48
CA ASP A 164 -6.63 -23.33 -0.15
C ASP A 164 -7.47 -22.91 -1.35
N LEU A 165 -6.89 -22.19 -2.31
CA LEU A 165 -7.53 -21.91 -3.58
C LEU A 165 -7.90 -23.19 -4.34
N LEU A 166 -7.01 -24.19 -4.38
CA LEU A 166 -7.32 -25.47 -5.01
C LEU A 166 -8.38 -26.26 -4.23
N LEU A 167 -8.29 -26.26 -2.90
CA LEU A 167 -9.27 -26.93 -2.05
C LEU A 167 -10.66 -26.33 -2.23
N LEU A 168 -10.76 -25.00 -2.34
CA LEU A 168 -11.99 -24.30 -2.68
C LEU A 168 -12.55 -24.78 -4.03
N LEU A 169 -11.73 -24.78 -5.09
CA LEU A 169 -12.17 -25.18 -6.43
C LEU A 169 -12.60 -26.65 -6.47
N ARG A 170 -11.85 -27.55 -5.83
CA ARG A 170 -12.20 -28.97 -5.73
C ARG A 170 -13.51 -29.16 -4.96
N TYR A 171 -13.67 -28.47 -3.84
CA TYR A 171 -14.92 -28.51 -3.08
C TYR A 171 -16.12 -28.08 -3.93
N ILE A 172 -15.98 -27.00 -4.71
CA ILE A 172 -17.05 -26.52 -5.60
C ILE A 172 -17.36 -27.56 -6.69
N LYS A 173 -16.34 -28.17 -7.29
CA LYS A 173 -16.51 -29.25 -8.30
C LYS A 173 -17.31 -30.42 -7.75
N ASP A 174 -16.97 -30.86 -6.54
CA ASP A 174 -17.51 -32.11 -5.99
C ASP A 174 -18.91 -31.92 -5.37
N ASN A 175 -19.26 -30.70 -4.95
CA ASN A 175 -20.49 -30.43 -4.19
C ASN A 175 -21.53 -29.57 -4.93
N GLU A 176 -21.12 -28.81 -5.95
CA GLU A 176 -21.96 -27.83 -6.68
C GLU A 176 -22.89 -27.02 -5.76
N PRO A 177 -22.33 -26.28 -4.78
CA PRO A 177 -23.12 -25.77 -3.68
C PRO A 177 -24.13 -24.71 -4.12
N GLU A 178 -25.27 -24.69 -3.44
CA GLU A 178 -26.33 -23.73 -3.70
C GLU A 178 -25.97 -22.34 -3.16
N LEU A 179 -26.37 -21.32 -3.93
CA LEU A 179 -26.26 -19.91 -3.62
C LEU A 179 -27.60 -19.38 -3.13
N ASN A 180 -27.56 -18.41 -2.21
CA ASN A 180 -28.72 -17.64 -1.82
C ASN A 180 -29.07 -16.59 -2.90
N GLN A 181 -30.12 -15.81 -2.67
CA GLN A 181 -30.56 -14.77 -3.60
C GLN A 181 -29.54 -13.63 -3.78
N GLU A 182 -28.61 -13.48 -2.84
CA GLU A 182 -27.52 -12.48 -2.89
C GLU A 182 -26.28 -13.03 -3.62
N GLY A 183 -26.31 -14.27 -4.11
CA GLY A 183 -25.15 -14.89 -4.78
C GLY A 183 -24.06 -15.38 -3.81
N ALA A 184 -24.41 -15.60 -2.54
CA ALA A 184 -23.53 -16.11 -1.50
C ALA A 184 -23.85 -17.57 -1.14
N LEU A 185 -22.84 -18.33 -0.73
CA LEU A 185 -23.04 -19.70 -0.26
C LEU A 185 -23.88 -19.73 1.02
N TYR A 186 -24.80 -20.69 1.13
CA TYR A 186 -25.46 -20.96 2.41
C TYR A 186 -24.45 -21.33 3.51
N LYS A 187 -24.77 -20.99 4.76
CA LYS A 187 -23.87 -21.18 5.92
C LYS A 187 -23.35 -22.62 6.07
N ARG A 188 -24.15 -23.63 5.72
CA ARG A 188 -23.73 -25.05 5.73
C ARG A 188 -22.52 -25.30 4.81
N TYR A 189 -22.53 -24.71 3.62
CA TYR A 189 -21.45 -24.87 2.64
C TYR A 189 -20.24 -24.02 3.03
N GLN A 190 -20.46 -22.83 3.60
CA GLN A 190 -19.36 -22.05 4.16
C GLN A 190 -18.64 -22.81 5.28
N GLN A 191 -19.38 -23.44 6.20
CA GLN A 191 -18.79 -24.23 7.28
C GLN A 191 -18.06 -25.46 6.76
N ALA A 192 -18.63 -26.17 5.79
CA ALA A 192 -17.97 -27.31 5.17
C ALA A 192 -16.68 -26.90 4.44
N LEU A 193 -16.65 -25.74 3.78
CA LEU A 193 -15.42 -25.16 3.23
C LEU A 193 -14.39 -24.84 4.31
N MET A 194 -14.80 -24.21 5.43
CA MET A 194 -13.89 -23.93 6.55
C MET A 194 -13.27 -25.20 7.12
N ASN A 195 -14.01 -26.31 7.13
CA ASN A 195 -13.50 -27.60 7.59
C ASN A 195 -12.54 -28.25 6.57
N ALA A 196 -12.55 -27.82 5.31
CA ALA A 196 -11.74 -28.39 4.24
C ALA A 196 -10.41 -27.65 4.02
N VAL A 197 -10.40 -26.32 4.18
CA VAL A 197 -9.20 -25.48 3.99
C VAL A 197 -8.19 -25.65 5.12
N HIS A 198 -6.92 -25.35 4.85
CA HIS A 198 -5.85 -25.44 5.84
C HIS A 198 -6.04 -24.41 6.96
N ILE A 199 -6.50 -23.20 6.63
CA ILE A 199 -6.69 -22.10 7.57
C ILE A 199 -8.17 -21.73 7.66
N PRO A 200 -8.91 -22.26 8.66
CA PRO A 200 -10.29 -21.86 8.90
C PRO A 200 -10.35 -20.43 9.48
N GLU A 201 -11.38 -19.69 9.06
CA GLU A 201 -11.76 -18.40 9.63
C GLU A 201 -13.12 -18.50 10.30
N GLU A 202 -13.36 -17.62 11.28
CA GLU A 202 -14.69 -17.48 11.85
C GLU A 202 -15.67 -16.92 10.79
N LEU A 203 -16.79 -17.59 10.59
CA LEU A 203 -17.82 -17.16 9.65
C LEU A 203 -18.49 -15.87 10.13
N LEU A 204 -18.86 -15.00 9.20
CA LEU A 204 -19.57 -13.76 9.52
C LEU A 204 -20.88 -14.05 10.27
N GLY A 205 -21.08 -13.35 11.39
CA GLY A 205 -22.28 -13.46 12.24
C GLY A 205 -23.56 -12.92 11.58
N LYS A 206 -24.72 -13.30 12.12
CA LYS A 206 -26.01 -12.68 11.76
C LYS A 206 -26.15 -11.36 12.53
N GLY A 207 -26.43 -10.27 11.82
CA GLY A 207 -26.72 -8.96 12.45
C GLY A 207 -25.51 -8.09 12.77
N GLY A 208 -24.28 -8.53 12.48
CA GLY A 208 -23.09 -7.68 12.47
C GLY A 208 -22.98 -6.90 11.15
N TRP A 209 -22.47 -5.67 11.21
CA TRP A 209 -22.19 -4.85 10.02
C TRP A 209 -21.16 -5.57 9.12
N ARG A 210 -21.51 -5.79 7.85
CA ARG A 210 -20.75 -6.64 6.92
C ARG A 210 -19.93 -5.81 5.94
N PHE A 211 -18.84 -5.22 6.42
CA PHE A 211 -17.88 -4.58 5.52
C PHE A 211 -16.62 -5.45 5.40
N GLY A 212 -16.25 -5.72 4.16
CA GLY A 212 -14.99 -6.30 3.74
C GLY A 212 -14.56 -5.63 2.44
N TYR A 213 -13.29 -5.78 2.06
CA TYR A 213 -12.82 -5.21 0.80
C TYR A 213 -12.87 -6.28 -0.30
N GLY A 214 -13.29 -5.87 -1.49
CA GLY A 214 -13.63 -6.78 -2.57
C GLY A 214 -15.13 -7.06 -2.68
N ARG A 215 -15.53 -7.87 -3.65
CA ARG A 215 -16.95 -8.14 -3.94
C ARG A 215 -17.52 -9.20 -3.01
N ALA A 216 -16.69 -10.14 -2.58
CA ALA A 216 -17.08 -11.24 -1.71
C ALA A 216 -17.04 -10.86 -0.21
N GLY A 217 -16.51 -9.68 0.14
CA GLY A 217 -16.19 -9.30 1.52
C GLY A 217 -17.41 -9.09 2.43
N GLU A 218 -18.59 -8.88 1.87
CA GLU A 218 -19.85 -8.79 2.62
C GLU A 218 -20.44 -10.17 2.98
N HIS A 219 -19.95 -11.24 2.36
CA HIS A 219 -20.50 -12.58 2.50
C HIS A 219 -19.56 -13.56 3.22
N TYR A 220 -18.26 -13.29 3.17
CA TYR A 220 -17.23 -14.21 3.62
C TYR A 220 -16.15 -13.50 4.45
N PRO A 221 -15.48 -14.22 5.37
CA PRO A 221 -14.32 -13.70 6.06
C PRO A 221 -13.15 -13.40 5.09
N PRO A 222 -12.15 -12.59 5.51
CA PRO A 222 -11.17 -11.98 4.60
C PRO A 222 -10.41 -12.94 3.69
N ARG A 223 -9.88 -14.05 4.21
CA ARG A 223 -9.15 -15.04 3.41
C ARG A 223 -10.07 -15.70 2.39
N LEU A 224 -11.24 -16.17 2.83
CA LEU A 224 -12.21 -16.81 1.94
C LEU A 224 -12.71 -15.83 0.86
N SER A 225 -13.00 -14.59 1.24
CA SER A 225 -13.40 -13.52 0.32
C SER A 225 -12.37 -13.32 -0.79
N LEU A 226 -11.08 -13.22 -0.44
CA LEU A 226 -10.00 -13.07 -1.40
C LEU A 226 -9.94 -14.25 -2.39
N LEU A 227 -10.07 -15.49 -1.89
CA LEU A 227 -10.07 -16.68 -2.74
C LEU A 227 -11.24 -16.70 -3.73
N PHE A 228 -12.44 -16.34 -3.27
CA PHE A 228 -13.63 -16.24 -4.11
C PHE A 228 -13.48 -15.16 -5.19
N ASP A 229 -13.07 -13.96 -4.78
CA ASP A 229 -12.88 -12.85 -5.71
C ASP A 229 -11.79 -13.15 -6.74
N TYR A 230 -10.71 -13.83 -6.34
CA TYR A 230 -9.66 -14.26 -7.24
C TYR A 230 -10.18 -15.29 -8.25
N ALA A 231 -10.86 -16.34 -7.79
CA ALA A 231 -11.42 -17.38 -8.65
C ALA A 231 -12.46 -16.83 -9.63
N ARG A 232 -13.31 -15.89 -9.19
CA ARG A 232 -14.24 -15.15 -10.06
C ARG A 232 -13.50 -14.26 -11.07
N HIS A 233 -12.47 -13.53 -10.65
CA HIS A 233 -11.66 -12.70 -11.53
C HIS A 233 -10.97 -13.53 -12.64
N ARG A 234 -10.50 -14.73 -12.29
CA ARG A 234 -9.93 -15.69 -13.25
C ARG A 234 -10.97 -16.43 -14.08
N ARG A 235 -12.27 -16.18 -13.85
CA ARG A 235 -13.41 -16.84 -14.50
C ARG A 235 -13.40 -18.35 -14.32
N TRP A 236 -12.93 -18.84 -13.17
CA TRP A 236 -12.95 -20.27 -12.86
C TRP A 236 -14.28 -20.75 -12.33
N LEU A 237 -15.09 -19.83 -11.81
CA LEU A 237 -16.41 -20.11 -11.26
C LEU A 237 -17.50 -19.61 -12.22
N THR A 238 -18.60 -20.35 -12.31
CA THR A 238 -19.84 -19.96 -12.98
C THR A 238 -21.01 -20.11 -12.03
N GLU A 239 -22.02 -19.27 -12.22
CA GLU A 239 -23.26 -19.28 -11.44
C GLU A 239 -24.41 -19.63 -12.37
N GLU A 240 -24.97 -20.83 -12.21
CA GLU A 240 -26.06 -21.36 -13.04
C GLU A 240 -27.17 -21.88 -12.14
N SER A 241 -28.41 -21.41 -12.35
CA SER A 241 -29.58 -21.88 -11.59
C SER A 241 -29.40 -21.83 -10.06
N PHE A 242 -28.82 -20.74 -9.55
CA PHE A 242 -28.46 -20.57 -8.12
C PHE A 242 -27.51 -21.64 -7.58
N ARG A 243 -26.67 -22.22 -8.43
CA ARG A 243 -25.58 -23.11 -8.02
C ARG A 243 -24.25 -22.56 -8.51
N LEU A 244 -23.25 -22.72 -7.66
CA LEU A 244 -21.88 -22.40 -8.00
C LEU A 244 -21.21 -23.63 -8.59
N ARG A 245 -20.64 -23.47 -9.78
CA ARG A 245 -19.93 -24.54 -10.52
C ARG A 245 -18.57 -24.07 -10.97
N LEU A 246 -17.74 -25.04 -11.37
CA LEU A 246 -16.54 -24.72 -12.11
C LEU A 246 -16.89 -24.44 -13.57
N SER A 247 -16.23 -23.43 -14.13
CA SER A 247 -16.14 -23.25 -15.58
C SER A 247 -15.20 -24.30 -16.19
N ALA A 248 -15.23 -24.43 -17.52
CA ALA A 248 -14.23 -25.21 -18.26
C ALA A 248 -12.78 -24.79 -17.96
N ALA A 249 -12.53 -23.50 -17.71
CA ALA A 249 -11.20 -23.00 -17.33
C ALA A 249 -10.78 -23.45 -15.92
N GLY A 250 -11.73 -23.46 -14.98
CA GLY A 250 -11.51 -23.96 -13.61
C GLY A 250 -11.27 -25.46 -13.57
N GLU A 251 -12.03 -26.24 -14.35
CA GLU A 251 -11.80 -27.68 -14.50
C GLU A 251 -10.44 -27.97 -15.14
N GLY A 252 -10.08 -27.23 -16.19
CA GLY A 252 -8.79 -27.36 -16.85
C GLY A 252 -7.62 -27.11 -15.91
N LEU A 253 -7.72 -26.11 -15.02
CA LEU A 253 -6.72 -25.84 -13.98
C LEU A 253 -6.56 -27.03 -13.03
N LEU A 254 -7.67 -27.54 -12.48
CA LEU A 254 -7.64 -28.66 -11.54
C LEU A 254 -7.08 -29.94 -12.19
N ASN A 255 -7.49 -30.25 -13.42
CA ASN A 255 -7.03 -31.44 -14.13
C ASN A 255 -5.54 -31.35 -14.49
N ALA A 256 -5.04 -30.15 -14.76
CA ALA A 256 -3.61 -29.93 -15.01
C ALA A 256 -2.74 -29.99 -13.74
N GLY A 257 -3.34 -30.05 -12.54
CA GLY A 257 -2.61 -30.02 -11.27
C GLY A 257 -1.80 -28.74 -11.06
N LYS A 258 -2.14 -27.66 -11.77
CA LYS A 258 -1.44 -26.38 -11.68
C LYS A 258 -1.93 -25.57 -10.49
N THR A 259 -1.01 -24.91 -9.81
CA THR A 259 -1.30 -23.96 -8.73
C THR A 259 -0.92 -22.56 -9.15
N GLU A 260 -1.63 -21.57 -8.62
CA GLU A 260 -1.21 -20.18 -8.77
C GLU A 260 -0.04 -19.88 -7.85
N THR A 261 0.76 -18.91 -8.26
CA THR A 261 1.85 -18.42 -7.42
C THR A 261 1.32 -17.45 -6.38
N MET A 262 1.97 -17.41 -5.22
CA MET A 262 1.66 -16.43 -4.17
C MET A 262 1.80 -14.98 -4.67
N VAL A 263 2.72 -14.72 -5.61
CA VAL A 263 2.90 -13.40 -6.25
C VAL A 263 1.59 -12.94 -6.91
N GLN A 264 0.90 -13.82 -7.64
CA GLN A 264 -0.33 -13.44 -8.35
C GLN A 264 -1.49 -13.15 -7.39
N LEU A 265 -1.60 -13.91 -6.30
CA LEU A 265 -2.59 -13.66 -5.24
C LEU A 265 -2.31 -12.32 -4.53
N PHE A 266 -1.03 -12.05 -4.25
CA PHE A 266 -0.57 -10.80 -3.66
C PHE A 266 -0.89 -9.58 -4.54
N LEU A 267 -0.52 -9.62 -5.83
CA LEU A 267 -0.82 -8.52 -6.77
C LEU A 267 -2.32 -8.32 -6.95
N PHE A 268 -3.09 -9.42 -6.94
CA PHE A 268 -4.55 -9.32 -6.97
C PHE A 268 -5.12 -8.66 -5.72
N TRP A 269 -4.61 -8.99 -4.53
CA TRP A 269 -5.01 -8.34 -3.28
C TRP A 269 -4.74 -6.83 -3.32
N LEU A 270 -3.55 -6.41 -3.76
CA LEU A 270 -3.23 -4.98 -3.92
C LEU A 270 -4.24 -4.27 -4.84
N ARG A 271 -4.58 -4.90 -5.97
CA ARG A 271 -5.57 -4.36 -6.93
C ARG A 271 -6.98 -4.31 -6.34
N LEU A 272 -7.39 -5.36 -5.65
CA LEU A 272 -8.71 -5.50 -5.05
C LEU A 272 -8.95 -4.43 -3.98
N TYR A 273 -7.93 -4.15 -3.16
CA TYR A 273 -8.03 -3.24 -2.02
C TYR A 273 -7.74 -1.79 -2.38
N LYS A 274 -7.22 -1.50 -3.59
CA LYS A 274 -6.85 -0.14 -4.05
C LYS A 274 -7.95 0.91 -3.88
N GLY A 275 -9.22 0.52 -4.01
CA GLY A 275 -10.34 1.45 -3.82
C GLY A 275 -10.48 1.94 -2.37
N ALA A 276 -10.31 1.04 -1.41
CA ALA A 276 -10.43 1.32 0.01
C ALA A 276 -9.13 1.88 0.60
N ILE A 277 -7.98 1.35 0.18
CA ILE A 277 -6.65 1.72 0.66
C ILE A 277 -5.76 2.07 -0.55
N PRO A 278 -5.86 3.29 -1.12
CA PRO A 278 -5.12 3.66 -2.33
C PRO A 278 -3.60 3.55 -2.21
N ASN A 279 -3.07 3.75 -1.01
CA ASN A 279 -1.64 3.71 -0.71
C ASN A 279 -1.16 2.35 -0.14
N LEU A 280 -1.95 1.29 -0.26
CA LEU A 280 -1.61 -0.05 0.23
C LEU A 280 -0.22 -0.53 -0.20
N PRO A 281 0.23 -0.35 -1.46
CA PRO A 281 1.59 -0.69 -1.86
C PRO A 281 2.67 -0.04 -0.97
N SER A 282 2.53 1.26 -0.69
CA SER A 282 3.49 1.98 0.15
C SER A 282 3.45 1.49 1.61
N LEU A 283 2.26 1.14 2.13
CA LEU A 283 2.11 0.63 3.49
C LEU A 283 2.83 -0.71 3.64
N VAL A 284 2.66 -1.61 2.68
CA VAL A 284 3.38 -2.91 2.65
C VAL A 284 4.89 -2.69 2.62
N TYR A 285 5.38 -1.73 1.82
CA TYR A 285 6.79 -1.36 1.82
C TYR A 285 7.26 -0.87 3.20
N TRP A 286 6.55 0.06 3.83
CA TRP A 286 6.94 0.61 5.13
C TRP A 286 6.93 -0.41 6.25
N ILE A 287 5.93 -1.30 6.25
CA ILE A 287 5.87 -2.44 7.16
C ILE A 287 7.10 -3.34 6.94
N SER A 288 7.48 -3.59 5.69
CA SER A 288 8.65 -4.43 5.40
C SER A 288 9.97 -3.89 5.95
N LEU A 289 10.16 -2.57 5.91
CA LEU A 289 11.36 -1.94 6.47
C LEU A 289 11.36 -1.95 8.01
N SER A 290 10.17 -1.94 8.61
CA SER A 290 10.01 -1.79 10.06
C SER A 290 9.95 -3.12 10.79
N ALA A 291 9.48 -4.18 10.14
CA ALA A 291 9.23 -5.49 10.73
C ALA A 291 10.21 -6.57 10.22
N GLY A 292 11.47 -6.21 9.94
CA GLY A 292 12.51 -7.21 9.63
C GLY A 292 12.83 -8.11 10.84
N ASP A 293 12.77 -7.53 12.03
CA ASP A 293 12.81 -8.23 13.32
C ASP A 293 11.40 -8.36 13.90
N TRP A 294 11.24 -9.11 14.99
CA TRP A 294 9.99 -9.13 15.75
C TRP A 294 9.70 -7.76 16.34
N VAL A 295 8.52 -7.23 16.06
CA VAL A 295 8.12 -5.89 16.48
C VAL A 295 6.69 -5.87 16.98
N SER A 296 6.39 -4.97 17.91
CA SER A 296 5.05 -4.81 18.47
C SER A 296 4.07 -4.26 17.43
N VAL A 297 2.91 -4.90 17.31
CA VAL A 297 1.81 -4.43 16.45
C VAL A 297 1.34 -3.05 16.87
N SER A 298 1.25 -2.76 18.18
CA SER A 298 0.80 -1.44 18.65
C SER A 298 1.72 -0.32 18.20
N SER A 299 3.04 -0.55 18.22
CA SER A 299 4.03 0.43 17.77
C SER A 299 4.01 0.64 16.25
N ILE A 300 3.72 -0.40 15.46
CA ILE A 300 3.47 -0.26 14.01
C ILE A 300 2.22 0.58 13.76
N VAL A 301 1.14 0.28 14.50
CA VAL A 301 -0.12 1.02 14.38
C VAL A 301 0.10 2.49 14.67
N GLU A 302 0.77 2.82 15.77
CA GLU A 302 1.11 4.21 16.11
C GLU A 302 2.04 4.87 15.06
N GLY A 303 3.04 4.14 14.58
CA GLY A 303 4.04 4.63 13.63
C GLY A 303 3.53 4.89 12.21
N ILE A 304 2.51 4.15 11.76
CA ILE A 304 2.08 4.12 10.34
C ILE A 304 0.64 4.63 10.13
N SER A 305 -0.25 4.60 11.14
CA SER A 305 -1.67 4.93 10.94
C SER A 305 -1.94 6.32 10.36
N TRP A 306 -1.05 7.29 10.57
CA TRP A 306 -1.18 8.64 9.99
C TRP A 306 -1.13 8.65 8.45
N LEU A 307 -0.62 7.59 7.81
CA LEU A 307 -0.63 7.41 6.36
C LEU A 307 -1.98 6.90 5.83
N ILE A 308 -2.87 6.41 6.70
CA ILE A 308 -4.06 5.67 6.30
C ILE A 308 -5.29 6.58 6.43
N LYS A 309 -6.02 6.71 5.33
CA LYS A 309 -7.32 7.37 5.32
C LYS A 309 -8.38 6.42 5.89
N PRO A 310 -9.15 6.82 6.91
CA PRO A 310 -10.31 6.05 7.35
C PRO A 310 -11.28 5.78 6.20
N PHE A 311 -11.88 4.60 6.19
CA PHE A 311 -12.72 4.16 5.09
C PHE A 311 -14.03 3.56 5.62
N TYR A 312 -15.14 4.22 5.29
CA TYR A 312 -16.46 3.98 5.89
C TYR A 312 -16.40 4.03 7.43
N TYR A 313 -16.49 2.88 8.08
CA TYR A 313 -16.52 2.73 9.53
C TYR A 313 -15.19 2.22 10.10
N ASP A 314 -14.25 1.80 9.24
CA ASP A 314 -12.92 1.40 9.69
C ASP A 314 -12.06 2.66 9.89
N ASP A 315 -11.58 2.86 11.11
CA ASP A 315 -10.55 3.85 11.39
C ASP A 315 -9.17 3.37 10.90
N ALA A 316 -8.17 4.24 10.93
CA ALA A 316 -6.84 3.93 10.42
C ALA A 316 -6.18 2.71 11.11
N ALA A 317 -6.41 2.54 12.42
CA ALA A 317 -5.84 1.44 13.19
C ALA A 317 -6.52 0.10 12.83
N ALA A 318 -7.86 0.10 12.73
CA ALA A 318 -8.64 -1.06 12.32
C ALA A 318 -8.31 -1.50 10.89
N ILE A 319 -8.07 -0.56 9.97
CA ILE A 319 -7.59 -0.85 8.61
C ILE A 319 -6.23 -1.53 8.67
N LEU A 320 -5.27 -0.93 9.39
CA LEU A 320 -3.90 -1.43 9.46
C LEU A 320 -3.86 -2.85 10.04
N GLU A 321 -4.48 -3.06 11.19
CA GLU A 321 -4.45 -4.37 11.83
C GLU A 321 -5.31 -5.40 11.07
N GLY A 322 -6.59 -5.09 10.87
CA GLY A 322 -7.59 -6.04 10.38
C GLY A 322 -7.55 -6.28 8.88
N ARG A 323 -7.18 -5.28 8.09
CA ARG A 323 -7.27 -5.32 6.61
C ARG A 323 -5.91 -5.40 5.93
N ILE A 324 -4.84 -4.94 6.59
CA ILE A 324 -3.48 -5.00 6.04
C ILE A 324 -2.71 -6.14 6.69
N LEU A 325 -2.43 -6.07 8.00
CA LEU A 325 -1.55 -7.05 8.66
C LEU A 325 -2.13 -8.46 8.65
N ARG A 326 -3.41 -8.65 8.97
CA ARG A 326 -4.06 -9.97 8.86
C ARG A 326 -4.04 -10.54 7.44
N MET A 327 -4.23 -9.69 6.42
CA MET A 327 -4.13 -10.14 5.03
C MET A 327 -2.68 -10.48 4.64
N MET A 328 -1.70 -9.71 5.12
CA MET A 328 -0.28 -10.01 4.95
C MET A 328 0.08 -11.36 5.61
N LEU A 329 -0.53 -11.71 6.74
CA LEU A 329 -0.38 -13.03 7.36
C LEU A 329 -0.94 -14.12 6.45
N HIS A 330 -2.16 -13.94 5.93
CA HIS A 330 -2.79 -14.88 5.00
C HIS A 330 -2.03 -15.05 3.69
N LEU A 331 -1.35 -14.01 3.22
CA LEU A 331 -0.49 -14.01 2.05
C LEU A 331 0.93 -14.53 2.34
N GLY A 332 1.19 -15.00 3.57
CA GLY A 332 2.48 -15.54 3.99
C GLY A 332 3.60 -14.50 4.08
N MET A 333 3.27 -13.21 4.06
CA MET A 333 4.25 -12.12 4.09
C MET A 333 4.78 -11.85 5.48
N ILE A 334 3.99 -12.14 6.51
CA ILE A 334 4.39 -11.97 7.91
C ILE A 334 4.14 -13.24 8.73
N ARG A 335 4.82 -13.30 9.86
CA ARG A 335 4.51 -14.17 11.00
C ARG A 335 3.84 -13.33 12.07
N TRP A 336 2.96 -13.96 12.84
CA TRP A 336 2.22 -13.32 13.92
C TRP A 336 2.40 -14.12 15.20
N GLY A 337 2.92 -13.49 16.25
CA GLY A 337 3.13 -14.14 17.54
C GLY A 337 2.55 -13.33 18.69
N GLU A 338 2.59 -13.92 19.87
CA GLU A 338 2.14 -13.31 21.11
C GLU A 338 3.33 -13.13 22.05
N SER A 339 3.54 -11.90 22.52
CA SER A 339 4.53 -11.57 23.56
C SER A 339 3.82 -11.16 24.85
N PRO A 340 4.50 -11.11 26.01
CA PRO A 340 3.91 -10.63 27.25
C PRO A 340 3.32 -9.21 27.15
N GLU A 341 3.90 -8.36 26.30
CA GLU A 341 3.45 -6.98 26.06
C GLU A 341 2.33 -6.88 25.00
N GLY A 342 1.96 -7.99 24.35
CA GLY A 342 0.91 -8.06 23.34
C GLY A 342 1.37 -8.67 22.01
N PRO A 343 0.58 -8.50 20.94
CA PRO A 343 0.85 -9.13 19.65
C PRO A 343 2.09 -8.53 18.97
N VAL A 344 2.89 -9.40 18.37
CA VAL A 344 4.12 -9.07 17.64
C VAL A 344 4.10 -9.68 16.24
N ILE A 345 4.75 -9.02 15.29
CA ILE A 345 4.89 -9.51 13.92
C ILE A 345 6.32 -9.44 13.43
N GLN A 346 6.62 -10.25 12.43
CA GLN A 346 7.89 -10.23 11.70
C GLN A 346 7.64 -10.57 10.23
N MET A 347 8.30 -9.88 9.31
CA MET A 347 8.29 -10.20 7.89
C MET A 347 8.96 -11.55 7.60
N THR A 348 8.38 -12.32 6.70
CA THR A 348 9.03 -13.52 6.15
C THR A 348 10.02 -13.15 5.04
N PRO A 349 10.98 -14.02 4.68
CA PRO A 349 11.85 -13.79 3.53
C PRO A 349 11.06 -13.57 2.23
N TRP A 350 9.95 -14.29 2.05
CA TRP A 350 9.02 -14.09 0.93
C TRP A 350 8.39 -12.69 0.98
N GLY A 351 7.85 -12.29 2.13
CA GLY A 351 7.25 -10.96 2.30
C GLY A 351 8.24 -9.83 2.03
N MET A 352 9.49 -9.97 2.48
CA MET A 352 10.56 -9.01 2.19
C MET A 352 10.84 -8.90 0.68
N GLY A 353 10.87 -10.04 -0.03
CA GLY A 353 11.04 -10.06 -1.48
C GLY A 353 9.85 -9.46 -2.24
N ALA A 354 8.63 -9.70 -1.76
CA ALA A 354 7.38 -9.20 -2.35
C ALA A 354 7.19 -7.68 -2.17
N ALA A 355 7.71 -7.12 -1.08
CA ALA A 355 7.55 -5.71 -0.72
C ALA A 355 8.54 -4.77 -1.43
N VAL A 356 9.27 -5.22 -2.45
CA VAL A 356 10.17 -4.35 -3.23
C VAL A 356 9.35 -3.41 -4.12
N PRO A 357 9.69 -2.10 -4.23
CA PRO A 357 8.89 -1.12 -4.97
C PRO A 357 8.47 -1.56 -6.37
N LYS A 358 9.40 -2.15 -7.14
CA LYS A 358 9.16 -2.66 -8.50
C LYS A 358 8.07 -3.73 -8.59
N GLN A 359 7.86 -4.53 -7.53
CA GLN A 359 6.81 -5.55 -7.50
C GLN A 359 5.48 -4.98 -7.02
N LEU A 360 5.53 -4.02 -6.09
CA LEU A 360 4.37 -3.34 -5.52
C LEU A 360 3.61 -2.43 -6.51
N GLN A 361 4.23 -2.14 -7.65
CA GLN A 361 3.76 -1.18 -8.64
C GLN A 361 3.20 -1.85 -9.93
N GLN A 362 3.18 -3.20 -9.99
CA GLN A 362 2.58 -4.02 -11.07
C GLN A 362 1.10 -4.33 -10.81
#